data_AF-A0A6I1KBF5-F1
#
_entry.id   AF-A0A6I1KBF5-F1
#
_cell.length_a   1.000
_cell.length_b   1.000
_cell.length_c   1.000
_cell.angle_alpha   90.00
_cell.angle_beta   90.00
_cell.angle_gamma   90.00
#
_symmetry.space_group_name_H-M   'P 1'
#
loop_
_entity.id
_entity.type
_entity.pdbx_description
1 polymer ?
#
loop_
_entity_poly.entity_id
_entity_poly.type
_entity_poly.pdbx_seq_one_letter_code
_entity_poly.pdbx_strand_id
1 'polypeptide(L)'
;MDVHCSTCGEPWDTYHLWHEAVFETGLSHEEATAWRSLPRAEKLTERYRQEFRATGWEFGQGVINVIRCPGCPKDAQPNVARVHTKAALEELLGDDEDGLAATFEDYRL
;
A
#
# COMPACT_ATOMS: atom_id res chain seq x y z
N MET A 1 -12.04 3.88 -4.24
CA MET A 1 -12.38 2.71 -3.40
C MET A 1 -11.44 2.75 -2.23
N ASP A 2 -11.90 2.40 -1.04
CA ASP A 2 -11.06 2.43 0.15
C ASP A 2 -10.52 1.04 0.49
N VAL A 3 -9.22 0.96 0.76
CA VAL A 3 -8.56 -0.23 1.30
C VAL A 3 -8.11 0.04 2.73
N HIS A 4 -8.11 -0.96 3.60
CA HIS A 4 -7.87 -0.72 5.02
C HIS A 4 -6.46 -1.14 5.43
N CYS A 5 -5.87 -0.43 6.39
CA CYS A 5 -4.57 -0.83 6.93
C CYS A 5 -4.68 -2.16 7.69
N SER A 6 -3.78 -3.11 7.40
CA SER A 6 -3.75 -4.40 8.11
C SER A 6 -3.30 -4.28 9.58
N THR A 7 -2.76 -3.12 9.98
CA THR A 7 -2.27 -2.86 11.34
C THR A 7 -3.30 -2.11 12.19
N CYS A 8 -3.73 -0.91 11.77
CA CYS A 8 -4.66 -0.08 12.56
C CYS A 8 -6.11 -0.06 12.05
N GLY A 9 -6.37 -0.61 10.86
CA GLY A 9 -7.71 -0.60 10.25
C GLY A 9 -8.13 0.73 9.63
N GLU A 10 -7.26 1.75 9.60
CA GLU A 10 -7.55 3.03 8.95
C GLU A 10 -7.85 2.82 7.46
N PRO A 11 -8.94 3.40 6.91
CA PRO A 11 -9.22 3.35 5.48
C PRO A 11 -8.30 4.31 4.72
N TRP A 12 -7.90 3.89 3.52
CA TRP A 12 -7.08 4.67 2.61
C TRP A 12 -7.66 4.59 1.21
N ASP A 13 -7.90 5.77 0.63
CA ASP A 13 -8.37 5.87 -0.73
C ASP A 13 -7.29 5.41 -1.71
N THR A 14 -7.68 4.55 -2.66
CA THR A 14 -6.74 4.00 -3.65
C THR A 14 -6.11 5.08 -4.51
N TYR A 15 -6.82 6.17 -4.83
CA TYR A 15 -6.24 7.28 -5.59
C TYR A 15 -5.10 7.95 -4.80
N HIS A 16 -5.29 8.20 -3.49
CA HIS A 16 -4.21 8.70 -2.64
C HIS A 16 -2.97 7.77 -2.67
N LEU A 17 -3.15 6.47 -2.54
CA LEU A 17 -2.05 5.49 -2.54
C LEU A 17 -1.25 5.49 -3.85
N TRP A 18 -1.92 5.71 -4.99
CA TRP A 18 -1.27 5.73 -6.31
C TRP A 18 -0.68 7.06 -6.73
N HIS A 19 -1.20 8.16 -6.20
CA HIS A 19 -0.88 9.49 -6.71
C HIS A 19 -0.21 10.40 -5.70
N GLU A 20 -0.49 10.23 -4.41
CA GLU A 20 -0.12 11.20 -3.37
C GLU A 20 0.87 10.62 -2.36
N ALA A 21 0.71 9.35 -1.93
CA ALA A 21 1.54 8.74 -0.89
C ALA A 21 3.05 8.81 -1.20
N VAL A 22 3.44 8.75 -2.47
CA VAL A 22 4.85 8.88 -2.88
C VAL A 22 5.44 10.27 -2.60
N PHE A 23 4.63 11.34 -2.64
CA PHE A 23 5.09 12.70 -2.35
C PHE A 23 5.26 12.96 -0.85
N GLU A 24 4.77 12.06 -0.02
CA GLU A 24 4.97 12.11 1.44
C GLU A 24 6.34 11.55 1.83
N THR A 25 7.03 10.86 0.92
CA THR A 25 8.34 10.22 1.15
C THR A 25 9.50 11.22 1.14
N GLY A 26 10.73 10.73 1.37
CA GLY A 26 11.96 11.53 1.28
C GLY A 26 12.43 11.81 -0.15
N LEU A 27 11.72 11.31 -1.17
CA LEU A 27 12.06 11.53 -2.58
C LEU A 27 11.93 13.00 -2.97
N SER A 28 12.76 13.43 -3.94
CA SER A 28 12.54 14.73 -4.57
C SER A 28 11.20 14.75 -5.32
N HIS A 29 10.63 15.94 -5.51
CA HIS A 29 9.38 16.10 -6.25
C HIS A 29 9.47 15.55 -7.69
N GLU A 30 10.64 15.66 -8.32
CA GLU A 30 10.90 15.10 -9.66
C GLU A 30 10.87 13.57 -9.63
N GLU A 31 11.54 12.94 -8.66
CA GLU A 31 11.55 11.48 -8.49
C GLU A 31 10.16 10.93 -8.14
N ALA A 32 9.43 11.58 -7.24
CA ALA A 32 8.06 11.21 -6.90
C ALA A 32 7.12 11.35 -8.12
N THR A 33 7.33 12.37 -8.95
CA THR A 33 6.59 12.51 -10.21
C THR A 33 6.95 11.40 -11.20
N ALA A 34 8.23 11.07 -11.36
CA ALA A 34 8.69 9.99 -12.22
C ALA A 34 8.16 8.62 -11.75
N TRP A 35 8.11 8.40 -10.43
CA TRP A 35 7.57 7.18 -9.83
C TRP A 35 6.14 6.89 -10.27
N ARG A 36 5.29 7.93 -10.42
CA ARG A 36 3.90 7.76 -10.89
C ARG A 36 3.83 7.10 -12.27
N SER A 37 4.82 7.32 -13.11
CA SER A 37 4.88 6.79 -14.48
C SER A 37 5.60 5.43 -14.59
N LEU A 38 6.16 4.91 -13.50
CA LEU A 38 6.84 3.61 -13.53
C LEU A 38 5.87 2.45 -13.81
N PRO A 39 6.35 1.36 -14.43
CA PRO A 39 5.62 0.10 -14.45
C PRO A 39 5.31 -0.37 -13.02
N ARG A 40 4.15 -1.01 -12.83
CA ARG A 40 3.68 -1.46 -11.50
C ARG A 40 4.73 -2.30 -10.76
N ALA A 41 5.36 -3.25 -11.46
CA ALA A 41 6.40 -4.12 -10.90
C ALA A 41 7.64 -3.35 -10.37
N GLU A 42 7.86 -2.11 -10.82
CA GLU A 42 9.02 -1.30 -10.43
C GLU A 42 8.71 -0.29 -9.32
N LYS A 43 7.43 0.00 -9.06
CA LYS A 43 6.99 1.00 -8.08
C LYS A 43 7.34 0.63 -6.64
N LEU A 44 7.42 -0.67 -6.33
CA LEU A 44 7.78 -1.16 -5.00
C LEU A 44 9.09 -1.96 -5.00
N THR A 45 10.08 -1.49 -5.79
CA THR A 45 11.47 -1.92 -5.62
C THR A 45 11.99 -1.61 -4.22
N GLU A 46 13.06 -2.29 -3.79
CA GLU A 46 13.59 -2.13 -2.43
C GLU A 46 13.94 -0.67 -2.10
N ARG A 47 14.43 0.11 -3.08
CA ARG A 47 14.67 1.54 -2.91
C ARG A 47 13.41 2.29 -2.47
N TYR A 48 12.31 2.14 -3.22
CA TYR A 48 11.06 2.84 -2.89
C TYR A 48 10.43 2.32 -1.60
N ARG A 49 10.56 1.01 -1.32
CA ARG A 49 10.11 0.45 -0.04
C ARG A 49 10.81 1.09 1.15
N GLN A 50 12.11 1.39 1.04
CA GLN A 50 12.84 2.08 2.11
C GLN A 50 12.32 3.49 2.34
N GLU A 51 12.06 4.24 1.26
CA GLU A 51 11.49 5.59 1.33
C GLU A 51 10.08 5.60 1.97
N PHE A 52 9.23 4.65 1.59
CA PHE A 52 7.91 4.48 2.20
C PHE A 52 8.00 4.06 3.68
N ARG A 53 8.88 3.11 4.02
CA ARG A 53 9.08 2.69 5.42
C ARG A 53 9.53 3.85 6.30
N ALA A 54 10.37 4.76 5.77
CA ALA A 54 10.84 5.94 6.50
C ALA A 54 9.70 6.87 6.93
N THR A 55 8.56 6.84 6.25
CA THR A 55 7.36 7.64 6.56
C THR A 55 6.24 6.83 7.21
N GLY A 56 6.49 5.55 7.50
CA GLY A 56 5.57 4.67 8.20
C GLY A 56 4.67 3.83 7.30
N TRP A 57 4.81 3.96 5.98
CA TRP A 57 4.14 3.12 4.99
C TRP A 57 4.83 1.76 4.84
N GLU A 58 4.03 0.70 4.82
CA GLU A 58 4.46 -0.63 4.43
C GLU A 58 3.36 -1.30 3.60
N PHE A 59 3.74 -1.83 2.45
CA PHE A 59 2.82 -2.40 1.47
C PHE A 59 3.12 -3.88 1.21
N GLY A 60 2.10 -4.62 0.79
CA GLY A 60 2.18 -5.97 0.22
C GLY A 60 2.84 -5.98 -1.16
N GLN A 61 2.30 -6.76 -2.11
CA GLN A 61 2.83 -6.76 -3.48
C GLN A 61 2.55 -5.44 -4.21
N GLY A 62 1.36 -4.86 -4.01
CA GLY A 62 0.95 -3.56 -4.53
C GLY A 62 0.70 -2.52 -3.44
N VAL A 63 0.63 -1.23 -3.84
CA VAL A 63 0.39 -0.12 -2.89
C VAL A 63 -1.01 -0.16 -2.27
N ILE A 64 -1.98 -0.84 -2.92
CA ILE A 64 -3.33 -1.03 -2.39
C ILE A 64 -3.39 -2.05 -1.25
N ASN A 65 -2.40 -2.93 -1.11
CA ASN A 65 -2.27 -3.80 0.05
C ASN A 65 -1.51 -3.08 1.17
N VAL A 66 -2.20 -2.23 1.91
CA VAL A 66 -1.61 -1.51 3.05
C VAL A 66 -1.42 -2.48 4.23
N ILE A 67 -0.15 -2.80 4.53
CA ILE A 67 0.23 -3.56 5.73
C ILE A 67 0.29 -2.61 6.93
N ARG A 68 0.99 -1.48 6.77
CA ARG A 68 1.17 -0.43 7.77
C ARG A 68 1.03 0.95 7.12
N CYS A 69 0.47 1.91 7.85
CA CYS A 69 0.32 3.29 7.39
C CYS A 69 0.89 4.30 8.41
N PRO A 70 1.10 5.57 8.02
CA PRO A 70 1.61 6.62 8.91
C PRO A 70 0.74 6.85 10.15
N GLY A 71 -0.57 6.60 10.06
CA GLY A 71 -1.51 6.67 11.19
C GLY A 71 -1.38 5.54 12.22
N CYS A 72 -0.58 4.50 11.95
CA CYS A 72 -0.39 3.40 12.91
C CYS A 72 0.35 3.87 14.16
N PRO A 73 -0.08 3.45 15.38
CA PRO A 73 0.72 3.63 16.58
C PRO A 73 2.12 3.03 16.42
N LYS A 74 3.13 3.63 17.07
CA LYS A 74 4.55 3.26 16.87
C LYS A 74 4.81 1.77 17.03
N ASP A 75 4.26 1.16 18.08
CA ASP A 75 4.50 -0.25 18.43
C ASP A 75 3.36 -1.19 17.98
N ALA A 76 2.41 -0.70 17.18
CA ALA A 76 1.31 -1.52 16.68
C ALA A 76 1.86 -2.61 15.73
N GLN A 77 1.39 -3.83 15.96
CA GLN A 77 1.75 -5.00 15.16
C GLN A 77 0.67 -5.27 14.11
N PRO A 78 1.03 -5.64 12.88
CA PRO A 78 0.06 -6.03 11.86
C PRO A 78 -0.81 -7.19 12.32
N ASN A 79 -2.09 -7.17 11.97
CA ASN A 79 -2.95 -8.33 12.11
C ASN A 79 -2.53 -9.40 11.10
N VAL A 80 -1.86 -10.43 11.60
CA VAL A 80 -1.29 -11.53 10.81
C VAL A 80 -2.32 -12.20 9.90
N ALA A 81 -3.55 -12.37 10.36
CA ALA A 81 -4.60 -12.97 9.55
C ALA A 81 -4.95 -12.08 8.34
N ARG A 82 -5.10 -10.76 8.54
CA ARG A 82 -5.38 -9.81 7.45
C ARG A 82 -4.24 -9.78 6.44
N VAL A 83 -2.99 -9.75 6.92
CA VAL A 83 -1.79 -9.77 6.06
C VAL A 83 -1.78 -11.02 5.18
N HIS A 84 -2.00 -12.21 5.75
CA HIS A 84 -2.03 -13.45 4.97
C HIS A 84 -3.21 -13.52 4.02
N THR A 85 -4.40 -13.09 4.44
CA THR A 85 -5.58 -13.06 3.56
C THR A 85 -5.34 -12.14 2.36
N LYS A 86 -4.81 -10.93 2.57
CA LYS A 86 -4.52 -10.02 1.47
C LYS A 86 -3.44 -10.55 0.54
N ALA A 87 -2.37 -11.13 1.06
CA ALA A 87 -1.33 -11.74 0.24
C ALA A 87 -1.89 -12.87 -0.64
N ALA A 88 -2.75 -13.73 -0.08
CA ALA A 88 -3.40 -14.79 -0.84
C ALA A 88 -4.34 -14.25 -1.93
N LEU A 89 -5.02 -13.11 -1.67
CA LEU A 89 -5.84 -12.44 -2.67
C LEU A 89 -5.00 -11.81 -3.78
N GLU A 90 -3.87 -11.18 -3.45
CA GLU A 90 -2.91 -10.68 -4.44
C GLU A 90 -2.37 -11.82 -5.33
N GLU A 91 -2.09 -13.00 -4.76
CA GLU A 91 -1.69 -14.18 -5.54
C GLU A 91 -2.79 -14.71 -6.45
N LEU A 92 -4.06 -14.65 -6.01
CA LEU A 92 -5.20 -15.18 -6.76
C LEU A 92 -5.63 -14.25 -7.90
N LEU A 93 -5.68 -12.95 -7.63
CA LEU A 93 -6.17 -11.93 -8.56
C LEU A 93 -5.05 -11.31 -9.42
N GLY A 94 -3.80 -11.46 -8.98
CA GLY A 94 -2.63 -10.96 -9.71
C GLY A 94 -2.70 -9.45 -9.94
N ASP A 95 -2.66 -9.06 -11.21
CA ASP A 95 -2.64 -7.65 -11.62
C ASP A 95 -4.05 -7.01 -11.72
N ASP A 96 -5.13 -7.75 -11.39
CA ASP A 96 -6.50 -7.23 -11.30
C ASP A 96 -6.69 -6.38 -10.04
N GLU A 97 -6.17 -5.16 -10.12
CA GLU A 97 -6.13 -4.21 -9.02
C GLU A 97 -7.52 -3.67 -8.66
N ASP A 98 -8.39 -3.46 -9.64
CA ASP A 98 -9.78 -3.03 -9.39
C ASP A 98 -10.54 -4.15 -8.66
N GLY A 99 -10.34 -5.40 -9.06
CA GLY A 99 -10.87 -6.57 -8.36
C GLY A 99 -10.33 -6.69 -6.93
N LEU A 100 -9.02 -6.45 -6.73
CA LEU A 100 -8.40 -6.44 -5.41
C LEU A 100 -8.95 -5.34 -4.51
N ALA A 101 -9.03 -4.11 -5.02
CA ALA A 101 -9.53 -2.96 -4.27
C ALA A 101 -11.00 -3.13 -3.88
N ALA A 102 -11.85 -3.60 -4.80
CA ALA A 102 -13.25 -3.91 -4.51
C ALA A 102 -13.38 -5.02 -3.45
N THR A 103 -12.60 -6.09 -3.59
CA THR A 103 -12.58 -7.20 -2.62
C THR A 103 -12.12 -6.72 -1.25
N PHE A 104 -11.06 -5.91 -1.18
CA PHE A 104 -10.56 -5.38 0.08
C PHE A 104 -11.58 -4.44 0.74
N GLU A 105 -12.27 -3.61 -0.03
CA GLU A 105 -13.33 -2.74 0.49
C GLU A 105 -14.48 -3.56 1.10
N ASP A 106 -15.01 -4.54 0.35
CA ASP A 106 -16.14 -5.37 0.76
C ASP A 106 -15.89 -6.12 2.08
N TYR A 107 -14.68 -6.66 2.24
CA TYR A 107 -14.28 -7.41 3.45
C TYR A 107 -13.63 -6.51 4.52
N ARG A 108 -13.58 -5.19 4.29
CA ARG A 108 -12.87 -4.22 5.13
C ARG A 108 -11.46 -4.67 5.46
N LEU A 109 -10.73 -5.17 4.46
CA LEU A 109 -9.37 -5.65 4.54
C LEU A 109 -8.39 -4.52 4.36
#